data_AF-K6YBW0-F1
#
_entry.id   AF-K6YBW0-F1
#
_cell.length_a   1.000
_cell.length_b   1.000
_cell.length_c   1.000
_cell.angle_alpha   90.00
_cell.angle_beta   90.00
_cell.angle_gamma   90.00
#
_symmetry.space_group_name_H-M   'P 1'
#
loop_
_entity.id
_entity.type
_entity.pdbx_description
1 polymer ?
#
loop_
_entity_poly.entity_id
_entity_poly.type
_entity_poly.pdbx_seq_one_letter_code
_entity_poly.pdbx_strand_id
1 'polypeptide(L)' 'MVKLNGSAGEIMQLIDGNNKVVDIINTLNDKFPDAGDLTEDIYEFLSAAGEKKWLYYEQ' A
#
# COMPACT_ATOMS: atom_id res chain seq x y z
N MET A 1 -4.00 -11.35 15.62
CA MET A 1 -4.99 -10.31 15.26
C MET A 1 -4.21 -9.09 14.78
N VAL A 2 -4.08 -8.93 13.47
CA VAL A 2 -3.29 -7.82 12.90
C VAL A 2 -4.14 -6.55 12.97
N LYS A 3 -3.68 -5.55 13.73
CA LYS A 3 -4.27 -4.22 13.80
C LYS A 3 -3.90 -3.43 12.54
N LEU A 4 -4.46 -3.84 11.40
CA LEU A 4 -4.53 -3.07 10.16
C LEU A 4 -6.00 -2.64 10.01
N ASN A 5 -6.47 -1.66 10.79
CA ASN A 5 -7.91 -1.33 10.80
C ASN A 5 -8.29 -0.04 10.04
N GLY A 6 -7.33 0.69 9.46
CA GLY A 6 -7.64 1.87 8.63
C GLY A 6 -6.73 1.99 7.43
N SER A 7 -5.42 2.14 7.67
CA SER A 7 -4.43 2.43 6.63
C SER A 7 -4.22 1.30 5.62
N ALA A 8 -4.29 0.02 6.01
CA ALA A 8 -4.10 -1.09 5.07
C ALA A 8 -5.23 -1.27 4.05
N GLY A 9 -6.46 -0.99 4.48
CA GLY A 9 -7.60 -0.99 3.57
C GLY A 9 -7.48 0.13 2.54
N GLU A 10 -6.97 1.29 2.96
CA GLU A 10 -6.68 2.43 2.08
C GLU A 10 -5.56 2.10 1.09
N ILE A 11 -4.48 1.43 1.53
CA ILE A 11 -3.42 0.94 0.64
C ILE A 11 -4.02 0.02 -0.42
N MET A 12 -4.83 -0.96 -0.03
CA MET A 12 -5.48 -1.88 -0.97
C MET A 12 -6.44 -1.19 -1.93
N GLN A 13 -7.16 -0.15 -1.50
CA GLN A 13 -8.04 0.63 -2.37
C GLN A 13 -7.27 1.41 -3.45
N LEU A 14 -6.04 1.82 -3.16
CA LEU A 14 -5.20 2.54 -4.11
C LEU A 14 -4.49 1.59 -5.10
N ILE A 15 -4.35 0.32 -4.73
CA ILE A 15 -3.81 -0.72 -5.62
C ILE A 15 -4.93 -1.20 -6.57
N ASP A 16 -5.28 -0.36 -7.54
CA ASP A 16 -6.27 -0.64 -8.60
C ASP A 16 -5.67 -1.41 -9.80
N GLY A 17 -4.39 -1.77 -9.74
CA GLY A 17 -3.65 -2.39 -10.85
C GLY A 17 -3.19 -1.41 -11.94
N ASN A 18 -3.74 -0.19 -11.96
CA ASN A 18 -3.31 0.89 -12.87
C ASN A 18 -2.34 1.87 -12.22
N ASN A 19 -2.37 2.01 -10.89
CA ASN A 19 -1.54 2.97 -10.17
C ASN A 19 -0.14 2.41 -9.94
N LYS A 20 0.88 3.24 -10.17
CA LYS A 20 2.25 2.89 -9.84
C LYS A 20 2.44 2.94 -8.32
N VAL A 21 3.36 2.12 -7.82
CA VAL A 21 3.75 2.10 -6.41
C VAL A 21 4.10 3.49 -5.89
N VAL A 22 4.80 4.31 -6.69
CA VAL A 22 5.16 5.68 -6.33
C VAL A 22 3.95 6.61 -6.14
N ASP A 23 2.91 6.47 -6.98
CA ASP A 23 1.68 7.25 -6.87
C ASP A 23 0.89 6.84 -5.63
N ILE A 24 0.88 5.55 -5.30
CA ILE A 24 0.27 5.01 -4.08
C ILE A 24 0.98 5.58 -2.84
N ILE A 25 2.32 5.58 -2.83
CA ILE A 25 3.14 6.13 -1.73
C ILE A 25 2.86 7.62 -1.55
N ASN A 26 2.86 8.41 -2.62
CA ASN A 26 2.58 9.84 -2.53
C ASN A 26 1.16 10.11 -2.02
N THR A 27 0.17 9.37 -2.52
CA THR A 27 -1.23 9.51 -2.10
C THR A 27 -1.38 9.18 -0.61
N LEU A 28 -0.73 8.13 -0.12
CA LEU A 28 -0.83 7.74 1.29
C LEU A 28 -0.06 8.68 2.22
N ASN A 29 1.11 9.15 1.82
CA ASN A 29 1.84 10.18 2.59
C ASN A 29 1.02 11.48 2.69
N ASP A 30 0.33 11.88 1.62
CA ASP A 30 -0.55 13.07 1.64
C ASP A 30 -1.81 12.84 2.49
N LYS A 31 -2.35 11.62 2.47
CA LYS A 31 -3.58 11.25 3.20
C LYS A 31 -3.33 11.01 4.68
N PHE A 32 -2.14 10.56 5.05
CA PHE A 32 -1.70 10.29 6.41
C PHE A 32 -0.41 11.07 6.75
N PRO A 33 -0.42 12.41 6.72
CA PRO A 33 0.77 13.20 6.99
C PRO A 33 1.25 13.07 8.45
N ASP A 34 0.35 12.68 9.34
CA ASP A 34 0.62 12.41 10.76
C ASP A 34 1.37 11.09 10.98
N ALA A 35 1.32 10.16 10.01
CA ALA A 35 1.96 8.85 10.10
C ALA A 35 3.46 8.87 9.74
N GLY A 36 3.98 9.98 9.21
CA GLY A 36 5.36 10.10 8.77
C GLY A 36 5.62 9.45 7.42
N ASP A 37 6.87 9.05 7.16
CA ASP A 37 7.25 8.43 5.90
C ASP A 37 6.74 6.98 5.82
N LEU A 38 5.70 6.77 5.02
CA LEU A 38 5.06 5.46 4.84
C LEU A 38 5.73 4.62 3.74
N THR A 39 6.83 5.09 3.16
CA THR A 39 7.45 4.44 1.99
C THR A 39 7.87 3.01 2.30
N GLU A 40 8.61 2.81 3.39
CA GLU A 40 9.10 1.49 3.81
C GLU A 40 7.93 0.55 4.16
N ASP A 41 6.96 1.01 4.95
CA ASP A 41 5.75 0.25 5.30
C ASP A 41 4.99 -0.21 4.04
N ILE A 42 4.86 0.65 3.03
CA ILE A 42 4.16 0.32 1.79
C ILE A 42 4.95 -0.72 0.99
N TYR A 43 6.27 -0.61 0.91
CA TYR A 43 7.10 -1.61 0.24
C TYR A 43 7.02 -2.98 0.93
N GLU A 44 7.10 -3.01 2.27
CA GLU A 44 6.93 -4.25 3.04
C GLU A 44 5.54 -4.85 2.83
N PHE A 45 4.50 -4.02 2.84
CA PHE A 45 3.13 -4.45 2.58
C PHE A 45 2.97 -5.03 1.18
N LEU A 46 3.48 -4.36 0.14
CA LEU A 46 3.42 -4.82 -1.25
C LEU A 46 4.19 -6.12 -1.44
N SER A 47 5.35 -6.27 -0.81
CA SER A 47 6.12 -7.51 -0.83
C SER A 47 5.32 -8.66 -0.22
N ALA A 48 4.78 -8.47 0.99
CA ALA A 48 3.96 -9.48 1.66
C ALA A 48 2.66 -9.78 0.90
N ALA A 49 2.04 -8.78 0.27
CA ALA A 49 0.85 -8.93 -0.56
C ALA A 49 1.15 -9.72 -1.84
N GLY A 50 2.31 -9.50 -2.47
CA GLY A 50 2.79 -10.29 -3.60
C GLY A 50 3.05 -11.75 -3.21
N GLU A 51 3.72 -11.99 -2.08
CA GLU A 51 3.96 -13.35 -1.56
C GLU A 51 2.65 -14.11 -1.27
N LYS A 52 1.63 -13.39 -0.76
CA LYS A 52 0.30 -13.95 -0.51
C LYS A 52 -0.57 -14.06 -1.76
N LYS A 53 -0.07 -13.66 -2.93
CA LYS A 53 -0.82 -13.61 -4.21
C LYS A 53 -2.09 -12.76 -4.12
N TRP A 54 -2.05 -11.68 -3.34
CA TRP A 54 -3.13 -10.69 -3.29
C TRP A 54 -3.06 -9.72 -4.46
N LEU A 55 -1.86 -9.51 -4.98
CA LEU A 55 -1.58 -8.63 -6.10
C LEU A 55 -1.08 -9.45 -7.28
N TYR A 56 -1.64 -9.17 -8.46
CA TYR A 56 -1.24 -9.76 -9.72
C TYR A 56 -0.74 -8.63 -10.62
N TYR A 57 0.50 -8.75 -11.06
CA TYR A 57 1.04 -7.90 -12.12
C TYR A 57 0.77 -8.62 -13.43
N GLU A 58 -0.13 -8.11 -14.27
CA GLU A 58 -0.14 -8.52 -15.68
C GLU A 58 1.10 -7.91 -16.34
N GLN A 59 2.01 -8.79 -16.80
CA GLN A 59 3.18 -8.42 -17.58
C GLN A 59 2.83 -8.17 -19.04
#